data_AF-A0A2B7YVT1-F1
#
_entry.id   AF-A0A2B7YVT1-F1
#
_cell.length_a   1.000
_cell.length_b   1.000
_cell.length_c   1.000
_cell.angle_alpha   90.00
_cell.angle_beta   90.00
_cell.angle_gamma   90.00
#
_symmetry.space_group_name_H-M   'P 1'
#
loop_
_entity.id
_entity.type
_entity.pdbx_description
1 polymer ?
#
loop_
_entity_poly.entity_id
_entity_poly.type
_entity_poly.pdbx_seq_one_letter_code
_entity_poly.pdbx_strand_id
1 'polypeptide(L)'
;MKTSHAGVALTALFSTAAIAQENCGLVGYDTGANPAILVYTDATLGTLEACGDLCSTTETCLSFGFSTEQCLLYNVTVTDNVNLMESPYTFYDLTCLAAGGATNRIRRVIKFFF
;
A
#
# COMPACT_ATOMS: atom_id res chain seq x y z
N MET A 1 30.97 48.46 0.14
CA MET A 1 29.62 47.87 0.36
C MET A 1 28.75 48.37 -0.80
N LYS A 2 28.07 47.61 -1.65
CA LYS A 2 27.57 46.23 -1.60
C LYS A 2 27.22 45.83 -3.05
N THR A 3 27.57 44.62 -3.48
CA THR A 3 27.27 44.06 -4.81
C THR A 3 25.79 43.62 -4.88
N SER A 4 25.04 44.17 -5.83
CA SER A 4 23.65 43.79 -6.10
C SER A 4 23.60 42.46 -6.84
N HIS A 5 23.19 41.40 -6.14
CA HIS A 5 22.88 40.11 -6.73
C HIS A 5 21.44 40.16 -7.24
N ALA A 6 21.26 40.12 -8.57
CA ALA A 6 19.98 39.80 -9.18
C ALA A 6 19.68 38.33 -8.88
N GLY A 7 18.89 38.09 -7.82
CA GLY A 7 18.42 36.76 -7.47
C GLY A 7 17.40 36.31 -8.52
N VAL A 8 17.80 35.38 -9.38
CA VAL A 8 16.86 34.59 -10.18
C VAL A 8 16.07 33.73 -9.21
N ALA A 9 14.83 34.14 -8.93
CA ALA A 9 13.90 33.35 -8.14
C ALA A 9 13.50 32.11 -8.95
N LEU A 10 14.21 31.00 -8.74
CA LEU A 10 13.82 29.69 -9.25
C LEU A 10 12.66 29.19 -8.37
N THR A 11 11.43 29.56 -8.70
CA THR A 11 10.23 28.98 -8.06
C THR A 11 10.08 27.54 -8.53
N ALA A 12 10.68 26.61 -7.81
CA ALA A 12 10.46 25.18 -8.00
C ALA A 12 8.98 24.86 -7.68
N LEU A 13 8.25 24.45 -8.71
CA LEU A 13 6.90 23.90 -8.61
C LEU A 13 6.97 22.53 -7.94
N PHE A 14 6.95 22.47 -6.61
CA PHE A 14 6.71 21.23 -5.91
C PHE A 14 5.21 20.91 -6.00
N SER A 15 4.82 20.17 -7.03
CA SER A 15 3.51 19.51 -7.07
C SER A 15 3.51 18.42 -6.01
N THR A 16 3.06 18.75 -4.79
CA THR A 16 2.70 17.71 -3.82
C THR A 16 1.39 17.08 -4.27
N ALA A 17 1.48 16.01 -5.07
CA ALA A 17 0.37 15.09 -5.21
C ALA A 17 0.20 14.38 -3.86
N ALA A 18 -0.50 15.02 -2.93
CA ALA A 18 -1.07 14.34 -1.78
C ALA A 18 -2.20 13.48 -2.34
N ILE A 19 -1.88 12.25 -2.74
CA ILE A 19 -2.90 11.24 -2.94
C ILE A 19 -3.39 10.96 -1.52
N ALA A 20 -4.51 11.58 -1.16
CA ALA A 20 -5.26 11.17 0.01
C ALA A 20 -5.58 9.71 -0.20
N GLN A 21 -4.83 8.84 0.47
CA GLN A 21 -5.04 7.42 0.34
C GLN A 21 -6.08 7.00 1.35
N GLU A 22 -7.29 7.44 1.04
CA GLU A 22 -8.51 6.82 1.49
C GLU A 22 -8.29 5.31 1.30
N ASN A 23 -8.50 4.50 2.34
CA ASN A 23 -8.41 3.04 2.29
C ASN A 23 -7.05 2.36 2.54
N CYS A 24 -6.04 3.04 3.10
CA CYS A 24 -4.86 2.35 3.65
C CYS A 24 -4.92 2.24 5.17
N GLY A 25 -4.63 1.05 5.69
CA GLY A 25 -4.49 0.85 7.13
C GLY A 25 -5.82 0.86 7.87
N LEU A 26 -6.91 0.50 7.21
CA LEU A 26 -8.23 0.47 7.83
C LEU A 26 -8.38 -0.79 8.69
N VAL A 27 -8.63 -0.61 9.98
CA VAL A 27 -8.83 -1.71 10.93
C VAL A 27 -10.32 -2.03 11.02
N GLY A 28 -10.67 -3.30 10.84
CA GLY A 28 -12.06 -3.72 10.81
C GLY A 28 -12.22 -5.19 10.43
N TYR A 29 -13.45 -5.59 10.12
CA TYR A 29 -13.73 -6.89 9.50
C TYR A 29 -14.33 -6.66 8.12
N ASP A 30 -14.14 -7.61 7.22
CA ASP A 30 -14.91 -7.59 5.99
C ASP A 30 -16.41 -7.73 6.32
N THR A 31 -17.25 -7.18 5.46
CA THR A 31 -18.72 -7.17 5.66
C THR A 31 -19.35 -8.54 5.47
N GLY A 32 -18.62 -9.53 4.93
CA GLY A 32 -19.13 -10.81 4.47
C GLY A 32 -19.98 -10.73 3.18
N ALA A 33 -20.34 -9.53 2.71
CA ALA A 33 -21.10 -9.35 1.47
C ALA A 33 -20.25 -9.63 0.23
N ASN A 34 -18.96 -9.28 0.28
CA ASN A 34 -17.97 -9.64 -0.74
C ASN A 34 -16.86 -10.46 -0.07
N PRO A 35 -16.99 -11.80 -0.04
CA PRO A 35 -16.02 -12.65 0.65
C PRO A 35 -14.65 -12.59 -0.03
N ALA A 36 -13.61 -12.95 0.73
CA ALA A 36 -12.27 -13.09 0.19
C ALA A 36 -12.27 -14.13 -0.94
N ILE A 37 -11.68 -13.77 -2.08
CA ILE A 37 -11.49 -14.70 -3.19
C ILE A 37 -10.44 -15.76 -2.86
N LEU A 38 -9.48 -15.42 -1.99
CA LEU A 38 -8.45 -16.31 -1.49
C LEU A 38 -8.15 -15.99 -0.01
N VAL A 39 -7.99 -17.05 0.78
CA VAL A 39 -7.67 -16.98 2.22
C VAL A 39 -6.44 -17.84 2.46
N TYR A 40 -5.39 -17.22 2.98
CA TYR A 40 -4.15 -17.89 3.34
C TYR A 40 -3.98 -17.83 4.85
N THR A 41 -3.91 -18.99 5.50
CA THR A 41 -3.62 -19.14 6.93
C THR A 41 -2.13 -19.42 7.11
N ASP A 42 -1.30 -18.44 6.77
CA ASP A 42 0.15 -18.50 6.86
C ASP A 42 0.66 -17.20 7.48
N ALA A 43 1.27 -17.30 8.66
CA ALA A 43 1.82 -16.15 9.37
C ALA A 43 2.90 -15.41 8.58
N THR A 44 3.58 -16.07 7.63
CA THR A 44 4.56 -15.42 6.75
C THR A 44 3.90 -14.47 5.74
N LEU A 45 2.63 -14.72 5.41
CA LEU A 45 1.80 -13.84 4.58
C LEU A 45 1.03 -12.81 5.41
N GLY A 46 1.04 -12.90 6.74
CA GLY A 46 0.35 -12.02 7.68
C GLY A 46 0.97 -10.63 7.87
N THR A 47 1.57 -10.06 6.82
CA THR A 47 2.21 -8.74 6.85
C THR A 47 1.75 -7.89 5.67
N LEU A 48 1.85 -6.57 5.82
CA LEU A 48 1.53 -5.62 4.75
C LEU A 48 2.28 -5.93 3.45
N GLU A 49 3.58 -6.18 3.55
CA GLU A 49 4.44 -6.43 2.38
C GLU A 49 4.10 -7.78 1.73
N ALA A 50 4.03 -8.86 2.51
CA ALA A 50 3.81 -10.19 1.96
C ALA A 50 2.39 -10.37 1.39
N CYS A 51 1.35 -9.92 2.11
CA CYS A 51 -0.03 -10.00 1.62
C CYS A 51 -0.26 -9.04 0.43
N GLY A 52 0.36 -7.85 0.49
CA GLY A 52 0.31 -6.88 -0.59
C GLY A 52 0.98 -7.35 -1.87
N ASP A 53 2.19 -7.93 -1.78
CA ASP A 53 2.89 -8.50 -2.93
C ASP A 53 2.09 -9.68 -3.52
N LEU A 54 1.49 -10.52 -2.68
CA LEU A 54 0.62 -11.61 -3.13
C LEU A 54 -0.63 -11.08 -3.85
N CYS A 55 -1.29 -10.05 -3.32
CA CYS A 55 -2.38 -9.37 -3.98
C CYS A 55 -1.94 -8.80 -5.35
N SER A 56 -0.78 -8.15 -5.42
CA SER A 56 -0.28 -7.53 -6.65
C SER A 56 0.01 -8.51 -7.80
N THR A 57 0.26 -9.78 -7.46
CA THR A 57 0.50 -10.87 -8.43
C THR A 57 -0.76 -11.68 -8.76
N THR A 58 -1.86 -11.41 -8.06
CA THR A 58 -3.16 -12.05 -8.26
C THR A 58 -4.03 -11.14 -9.13
N GLU A 59 -4.29 -11.53 -10.39
CA GLU A 59 -4.87 -10.64 -11.42
C GLU A 59 -6.17 -9.92 -11.03
N THR A 60 -7.01 -10.53 -10.18
CA THR A 60 -8.30 -9.97 -9.77
C THR A 60 -8.28 -9.28 -8.41
N CYS A 61 -7.12 -9.21 -7.74
CA CYS A 61 -7.04 -8.63 -6.40
C CYS A 61 -7.04 -7.09 -6.47
N LEU A 62 -8.00 -6.46 -5.80
CA LEU A 62 -8.14 -5.00 -5.71
C LEU A 62 -7.84 -4.48 -4.30
N SER A 63 -8.05 -5.30 -3.29
CA SER A 63 -7.70 -5.01 -1.91
C SER A 63 -7.31 -6.28 -1.15
N PHE A 64 -6.68 -6.09 -0.01
CA PHE A 64 -6.28 -7.18 0.86
C PHE A 64 -6.44 -6.81 2.32
N GLY A 65 -6.70 -7.82 3.15
CA GLY A 65 -6.67 -7.73 4.60
C GLY A 65 -5.63 -8.68 5.16
N PHE A 66 -4.90 -8.28 6.19
CA PHE A 66 -3.97 -9.18 6.86
C PHE A 66 -4.07 -9.06 8.38
N SER A 67 -3.81 -10.17 9.06
CA SER A 67 -3.54 -10.25 10.49
C SER A 67 -2.21 -10.95 10.69
N THR A 68 -1.75 -11.16 11.93
CA THR A 68 -0.50 -11.90 12.20
C THR A 68 -0.49 -13.34 11.70
N GLU A 69 -1.65 -13.89 11.34
CA GLU A 69 -1.80 -15.31 10.97
C GLU A 69 -2.38 -15.51 9.57
N GLN A 70 -2.96 -14.46 8.98
CA GLN A 70 -3.78 -14.60 7.78
C GLN A 70 -3.56 -13.49 6.77
N CYS A 71 -3.71 -13.84 5.50
CA CYS A 71 -3.82 -12.92 4.37
C CYS A 71 -5.10 -13.24 3.59
N LEU A 72 -5.92 -12.22 3.38
CA LEU A 72 -7.22 -12.26 2.74
C LEU A 72 -7.16 -11.40 1.49
N LEU A 73 -7.45 -11.97 0.32
CA LEU A 73 -7.45 -11.24 -0.94
C LEU A 73 -8.88 -11.01 -1.40
N TYR A 74 -9.17 -9.81 -1.91
CA TYR A 74 -10.52 -9.43 -2.35
C TYR A 74 -10.46 -8.84 -3.76
N ASN A 75 -11.53 -9.08 -4.53
CA ASN A 75 -11.72 -8.50 -5.86
C ASN A 75 -12.57 -7.22 -5.85
N VAL A 76 -12.73 -6.62 -4.68
CA VAL A 76 -13.40 -5.32 -4.44
C VAL A 76 -12.45 -4.41 -3.67
N THR A 77 -12.69 -3.11 -3.69
CA THR A 77 -11.94 -2.14 -2.86
C THR A 77 -12.39 -2.23 -1.39
N VAL A 78 -11.60 -1.67 -0.49
CA VAL A 78 -11.91 -1.63 0.95
C VAL A 78 -13.15 -0.80 1.25
N THR A 79 -13.38 0.30 0.52
CA THR A 79 -14.55 1.20 0.72
C THR A 79 -15.87 0.46 0.72
N ASP A 80 -16.00 -0.55 -0.14
CA ASP A 80 -17.25 -1.28 -0.33
C ASP A 80 -17.34 -2.55 0.52
N ASN A 81 -16.33 -2.85 1.35
CA ASN A 81 -16.21 -4.17 1.97
C ASN A 81 -15.79 -4.21 3.44
N VAL A 82 -15.46 -3.10 4.10
CA VAL A 82 -14.95 -3.14 5.49
C VAL A 82 -15.83 -2.37 6.47
N ASN A 83 -16.20 -3.07 7.55
CA ASN A 83 -16.81 -2.47 8.74
C ASN A 83 -15.69 -2.06 9.72
N LEU A 84 -15.54 -0.75 9.94
CA LEU A 84 -14.51 -0.21 10.83
C LEU A 84 -14.83 -0.50 12.30
N MET A 85 -13.96 -1.26 12.96
CA MET A 85 -14.05 -1.61 14.38
C MET A 85 -12.73 -2.20 14.88
N GLU A 86 -12.60 -2.42 16.19
CA GLU A 86 -11.47 -3.15 16.75
C GLU A 86 -11.39 -4.57 16.18
N SER A 87 -10.26 -4.91 15.58
CA SER A 87 -10.06 -6.13 14.82
C SER A 87 -8.58 -6.49 14.75
N PRO A 88 -8.22 -7.78 14.65
CA PRO A 88 -6.85 -8.20 14.36
C PRO A 88 -6.47 -7.96 12.89
N TYR A 89 -7.42 -7.60 12.03
CA TYR A 89 -7.18 -7.37 10.61
C TYR A 89 -6.97 -5.91 10.29
N THR A 90 -6.01 -5.66 9.40
CA THR A 90 -5.80 -4.36 8.76
C THR A 90 -5.95 -4.50 7.25
N PHE A 91 -6.73 -3.61 6.65
CA PHE A 91 -7.12 -3.63 5.24
C PHE A 91 -6.49 -2.49 4.45
N TYR A 92 -6.13 -2.79 3.21
CA TYR A 92 -5.50 -1.88 2.26
C TYR A 92 -6.05 -2.11 0.86
N ASP A 93 -6.33 -1.03 0.13
CA ASP A 93 -6.44 -1.12 -1.33
C ASP A 93 -5.07 -1.42 -1.93
N LEU A 94 -5.04 -2.10 -3.08
CA LEU A 94 -3.77 -2.43 -3.74
C LEU A 94 -2.97 -1.18 -4.14
N THR A 95 -3.67 -0.07 -4.39
CA THR A 95 -3.03 1.22 -4.67
C THR A 95 -2.16 1.70 -3.51
N CYS A 96 -2.38 1.24 -2.27
CA CYS A 96 -1.59 1.58 -1.07
C CYS A 96 -0.10 1.29 -1.22
N LEU A 97 0.22 0.26 -1.97
CA LEU A 97 1.60 -0.15 -2.18
C LEU A 97 2.33 0.78 -3.16
N ALA A 98 1.61 1.45 -4.05
CA ALA A 98 2.19 2.40 -4.99
C ALA A 98 2.64 3.71 -4.30
N ALA A 99 1.90 4.17 -3.28
CA ALA A 99 2.24 5.38 -2.54
C ALA A 99 3.34 5.14 -1.49
N GLY A 100 3.43 3.93 -0.92
CA GLY A 100 4.50 3.52 -0.01
C GLY A 100 5.82 3.16 -0.70
N GLY A 101 5.83 3.04 -2.04
CA GLY A 101 6.96 2.56 -2.83
C GLY A 101 7.95 3.62 -3.31
N ALA A 102 7.69 4.92 -3.10
CA ALA A 102 8.50 6.00 -3.66
C ALA A 102 9.78 6.35 -2.88
N THR A 103 10.22 5.52 -1.91
CA THR A 103 11.42 5.86 -1.12
C THR A 103 12.61 4.90 -1.24
N ASN A 104 12.50 3.66 -1.74
CA ASN A 104 13.72 2.85 -1.93
C ASN A 104 13.60 1.55 -2.77
N ARG A 105 13.01 1.57 -3.97
CA ARG A 105 13.18 0.45 -4.94
C ARG A 105 14.26 0.73 -5.99
N ILE A 106 15.37 1.34 -5.57
CA ILE A 106 16.58 1.44 -6.41
C ILE A 106 17.40 0.15 -6.24
N ARG A 107 17.19 -0.79 -7.15
CA ARG A 107 18.15 -1.81 -7.62
C ARG A 107 18.91 -2.63 -6.56
N ARG A 108 18.40 -3.80 -6.18
CA ARG A 108 19.24 -5.00 -6.00
C ARG A 108 19.26 -5.84 -7.27
N VAL A 109 19.74 -5.24 -8.36
CA VAL A 109 20.32 -5.98 -9.49
C VAL A 109 21.74 -5.46 -9.66
N ILE A 110 22.59 -5.80 -8.69
CA ILE A 110 24.04 -5.76 -8.89
C ILE A 110 24.60 -7.03 -8.23
N LYS A 111 24.63 -8.09 -9.02
CA LYS A 111 25.44 -9.27 -8.75
C LYS A 111 26.89 -8.88 -9.13
N PHE A 112 27.63 -8.27 -8.21
CA PHE A 112 29.08 -8.18 -8.30
C PHE A 112 29.66 -9.41 -7.60
N PHE A 113 30.05 -10.41 -8.39
CA PHE A 113 31.14 -11.32 -8.05
C PHE A 113 31.99 -11.43 -9.32
N PHE A 114 33.14 -10.77 -9.28
CA PHE A 114 34.30 -11.18 -10.07
C PHE A 114 34.92 -12.41 -9.41
#